data_AF-D7S9V2-F1
#
_entry.id   AF-D7S9V2-F1
#
_cell.length_a   1.000
_cell.length_b   1.000
_cell.length_c   1.000
_cell.angle_alpha   90.00
_cell.angle_beta   90.00
_cell.angle_gamma   90.00
#
_symmetry.space_group_name_H-M   'P 1'
#
loop_
_entity.id
_entity.type
_entity.pdbx_description
1 polymer ?
#
loop_
_entity_poly.entity_id
_entity_poly.type
_entity_poly.pdbx_seq_one_letter_code
_entity_poly.pdbx_strand_id
1 'polypeptide(L)'
;MYINKSYVLFNLFIHLLLTILFYILFNFIGTFTFLFTLDNISFYLSIVPILFFLVFFGTIYNDLNNISCFFLLFSIISSFFCYNINNNFFFWFLYEFSILPLIFLKYRGSVYSERFNSLWYFIGYLSLSSFPLLFFLLLLNKENSFYCSSFSLSSVIIFILFIVKIPLPPFHSWLPVVHAEANSYVQCFILLSGYIMKLGIIGIYRYCTSLWGLSNFYLLLIFLFSLFFFINSFLELDVKRWLAFLSLSHILISYVGINVLIFFDNNLLSFYCLGHGISAALLFYLFFLFNNISGSRNWLIINNLNNNNILFRLLVSISVLTLASFPPTIQFISEVFILIHSLLNFNLLINYCFYLFLGGLIPLILLSYFLSRSSNIVNFNFFYSLNFILYILVFFCYFIPLFF
;
A
#
# COMPACT_ATOMS: atom_id res chain seq x y z
N MET A 1 -12.79 -29.80 -14.93
CA MET A 1 -11.96 -30.03 -13.73
C MET A 1 -12.77 -29.57 -12.52
N TYR A 2 -13.08 -30.49 -11.63
CA TYR A 2 -13.97 -30.26 -10.48
C TYR A 2 -13.41 -29.18 -9.56
N ILE A 3 -14.06 -28.03 -9.50
CA ILE A 3 -13.84 -27.04 -8.45
C ILE A 3 -14.30 -27.70 -7.16
N ASN A 4 -13.34 -28.05 -6.31
CA ASN A 4 -13.58 -28.68 -5.03
C ASN A 4 -14.50 -27.78 -4.19
N LYS A 5 -15.75 -28.21 -3.95
CA LYS A 5 -16.69 -27.54 -3.04
C LYS A 5 -16.07 -27.29 -1.65
N SER A 6 -15.07 -28.10 -1.25
CA SER A 6 -14.26 -27.91 -0.06
C SER A 6 -13.43 -26.62 -0.06
N TYR A 7 -12.94 -26.15 -1.21
CA TYR A 7 -12.21 -24.89 -1.32
C TYR A 7 -13.12 -23.68 -1.09
N VAL A 8 -14.36 -23.74 -1.58
CA VAL A 8 -15.36 -22.67 -1.37
C VAL A 8 -15.81 -22.61 0.09
N LEU A 9 -16.06 -23.76 0.72
CA LEU A 9 -16.39 -23.86 2.14
C LEU A 9 -15.22 -23.41 3.04
N PHE A 10 -13.99 -23.75 2.69
CA PHE A 10 -12.79 -23.31 3.40
C PHE A 10 -12.63 -21.78 3.32
N ASN A 11 -12.92 -21.18 2.17
CA ASN A 11 -12.85 -19.73 2.01
C ASN A 11 -13.97 -18.98 2.73
N LEU A 12 -15.19 -19.54 2.79
CA LEU A 12 -16.28 -19.00 3.61
C LEU A 12 -15.96 -19.08 5.12
N PHE A 13 -15.32 -20.15 5.55
CA PHE A 13 -14.83 -20.30 6.92
C PHE A 13 -13.74 -19.27 7.25
N ILE A 14 -12.82 -19.00 6.31
CA ILE A 14 -11.84 -17.93 6.43
C ILE A 14 -12.52 -16.55 6.52
N HIS A 15 -13.57 -16.30 5.73
CA HIS A 15 -14.31 -15.03 5.77
C HIS A 15 -15.05 -14.84 7.11
N LEU A 16 -15.66 -15.90 7.64
CA LEU A 16 -16.27 -15.88 8.98
C LEU A 16 -15.22 -15.67 10.07
N LEU A 17 -14.09 -16.38 10.02
CA LEU A 17 -12.95 -16.18 10.92
C LEU A 17 -12.39 -14.76 10.84
N LEU A 18 -12.36 -14.16 9.67
CA LEU A 18 -11.96 -12.77 9.46
C LEU A 18 -12.93 -11.82 10.13
N THR A 19 -14.24 -11.96 9.90
CA THR A 19 -15.23 -11.11 10.57
C THR A 19 -15.17 -11.27 12.10
N ILE A 20 -14.91 -12.48 12.59
CA ILE A 20 -14.75 -12.79 14.01
C ILE A 20 -13.43 -12.20 14.55
N LEU A 21 -12.32 -12.30 13.81
CA LEU A 21 -11.03 -11.70 14.19
C LEU A 21 -11.09 -10.18 14.16
N PHE A 22 -11.71 -9.57 13.16
CA PHE A 22 -11.97 -8.13 13.12
C PHE A 22 -12.81 -7.70 14.32
N TYR A 23 -13.87 -8.43 14.65
CA TYR A 23 -14.73 -8.14 15.81
C TYR A 23 -13.99 -8.32 17.16
N ILE A 24 -13.13 -9.34 17.28
CA ILE A 24 -12.31 -9.57 18.48
C ILE A 24 -11.24 -8.49 18.60
N LEU A 25 -10.60 -8.10 17.50
CA LEU A 25 -9.57 -7.07 17.45
C LEU A 25 -10.15 -5.70 17.86
N PHE A 26 -11.36 -5.32 17.41
CA PHE A 26 -12.03 -4.09 17.86
C PHE A 26 -12.30 -4.06 19.37
N ASN A 27 -12.49 -5.22 20.01
CA ASN A 27 -12.73 -5.31 21.45
C ASN A 27 -11.44 -5.24 22.30
N PHE A 28 -10.25 -5.26 21.69
CA PHE A 28 -8.95 -5.18 22.38
C PHE A 28 -8.27 -3.80 22.33
N ILE A 29 -9.04 -2.74 22.11
CA ILE A 29 -8.56 -1.36 22.26
C ILE A 29 -8.08 -1.16 23.71
N GLY A 30 -6.76 -1.13 23.91
CA GLY A 30 -6.14 -0.72 25.18
C GLY A 30 -5.29 -1.74 25.94
N THR A 31 -4.81 -2.83 25.34
CA THR A 31 -3.80 -3.68 26.02
C THR A 31 -2.38 -3.14 25.79
N PHE A 32 -1.94 -2.26 26.68
CA PHE A 32 -0.53 -1.86 26.77
C PHE A 32 0.24 -2.95 27.53
N THR A 33 1.07 -3.71 26.82
CA THR A 33 2.17 -4.44 27.48
C THR A 33 3.43 -3.61 27.36
N PHE A 34 4.42 -3.84 28.22
CA PHE A 34 5.68 -3.06 28.22
C PHE A 34 6.41 -3.09 26.86
N LEU A 35 6.12 -4.09 26.01
CA LEU A 35 6.72 -4.26 24.68
C LEU A 35 5.77 -3.93 23.53
N PHE A 36 4.47 -4.19 23.67
CA PHE A 36 3.48 -3.98 22.61
C PHE A 36 2.45 -2.90 22.98
N THR A 37 2.25 -1.96 22.05
CA THR A 37 1.23 -0.91 22.09
C THR A 37 0.25 -1.08 20.93
N LEU A 38 -1.02 -1.27 21.28
CA LEU A 38 -2.13 -1.24 20.34
C LEU A 38 -2.79 0.14 20.38
N ASP A 39 -2.09 1.13 19.78
CA ASP A 39 -2.69 2.42 19.46
C ASP A 39 -3.71 2.23 18.33
N ASN A 40 -4.72 3.10 18.24
CA ASN A 40 -5.72 3.01 17.15
C ASN A 40 -5.06 2.98 15.76
N ILE A 41 -4.00 3.78 15.55
CA ILE A 41 -3.27 3.80 14.27
C ILE A 41 -2.55 2.47 14.01
N SER A 42 -1.82 1.93 15.00
CA SER A 42 -1.08 0.67 14.81
C SER A 42 -2.04 -0.49 14.61
N PHE A 43 -3.14 -0.51 15.35
CA PHE A 43 -4.21 -1.48 15.22
C PHE A 43 -4.76 -1.53 13.80
N TYR A 44 -5.22 -0.39 13.27
CA TYR A 44 -5.78 -0.31 11.93
C TYR A 44 -4.75 -0.73 10.88
N LEU A 45 -3.50 -0.28 10.98
CA LEU A 45 -2.47 -0.62 10.00
C LEU A 45 -2.02 -2.09 10.08
N SER A 46 -2.14 -2.73 11.25
CA SER A 46 -1.87 -4.15 11.44
C SER A 46 -2.87 -5.06 10.71
N ILE A 47 -4.03 -4.54 10.30
CA ILE A 47 -5.01 -5.27 9.49
C ILE A 47 -4.46 -5.56 8.08
N VAL A 48 -3.69 -4.63 7.50
CA VAL A 48 -3.13 -4.78 6.15
C VAL A 48 -2.29 -6.07 5.99
N PRO A 49 -1.27 -6.35 6.83
CA PRO A 49 -0.50 -7.59 6.72
C PRO A 49 -1.33 -8.84 7.01
N ILE A 50 -2.35 -8.77 7.87
CA ILE A 50 -3.27 -9.90 8.11
C ILE A 50 -4.05 -10.22 6.83
N LEU A 51 -4.61 -9.21 6.15
CA LEU A 51 -5.31 -9.40 4.87
C LEU A 51 -4.38 -10.02 3.82
N PHE A 52 -3.11 -9.60 3.78
CA PHE A 52 -2.13 -10.20 2.86
C PHE A 52 -1.78 -11.65 3.18
N PHE A 53 -1.68 -12.00 4.46
CA PHE A 53 -1.51 -13.39 4.88
C PHE A 53 -2.63 -14.27 4.32
N LEU A 54 -3.86 -13.79 4.31
CA LEU A 54 -5.02 -14.56 3.86
C LEU A 54 -5.05 -14.72 2.33
N VAL A 55 -4.72 -13.65 1.61
CA VAL A 55 -4.51 -13.72 0.15
C VAL A 55 -3.40 -14.72 -0.19
N PHE A 56 -2.31 -14.71 0.58
CA PHE A 56 -1.18 -15.63 0.44
C PHE A 56 -1.63 -17.09 0.55
N PHE A 57 -2.35 -17.45 1.61
CA PHE A 57 -2.84 -18.82 1.82
C PHE A 57 -3.88 -19.24 0.77
N GLY A 58 -4.77 -18.33 0.35
CA GLY A 58 -5.87 -18.67 -0.56
C GLY A 58 -5.48 -18.84 -2.03
N THR A 59 -4.39 -18.23 -2.50
CA THR A 59 -4.01 -18.28 -3.93
C THR A 59 -2.62 -18.78 -4.24
N ILE A 60 -1.63 -18.47 -3.43
CA ILE A 60 -0.23 -18.50 -3.90
C ILE A 60 0.58 -19.61 -3.22
N TYR A 61 0.06 -20.19 -2.14
CA TYR A 61 0.76 -21.25 -1.40
C TYR A 61 1.09 -22.47 -2.27
N ASN A 62 0.20 -22.83 -3.19
CA ASN A 62 0.35 -24.05 -4.00
C ASN A 62 1.33 -23.88 -5.18
N ASP A 63 1.51 -22.65 -5.66
CA ASP A 63 2.29 -22.39 -6.88
C ASP A 63 3.76 -22.02 -6.59
N LEU A 64 4.11 -21.83 -5.31
CA LEU A 64 5.42 -21.36 -4.89
C LEU A 64 6.34 -22.43 -4.35
N ASN A 65 7.64 -22.19 -4.52
CA ASN A 65 8.66 -22.96 -3.83
C ASN A 65 8.58 -22.72 -2.32
N ASN A 66 8.84 -23.77 -1.52
CA ASN A 66 8.84 -23.70 -0.05
C ASN A 66 9.73 -22.56 0.50
N ILE A 67 10.88 -22.30 -0.14
CA ILE A 67 11.80 -21.23 0.25
C ILE A 67 11.15 -19.85 0.08
N SER A 68 10.48 -19.61 -1.06
CA SER A 68 9.78 -18.34 -1.28
C SER A 68 8.63 -18.18 -0.28
N CYS A 69 7.87 -19.24 0.00
CA CYS A 69 6.81 -19.20 1.01
C CYS A 69 7.34 -18.80 2.38
N PHE A 70 8.47 -19.38 2.81
CA PHE A 70 9.08 -19.07 4.11
C PHE A 70 9.47 -17.58 4.21
N PHE A 71 10.20 -17.05 3.23
CA PHE A 71 10.62 -15.64 3.26
C PHE A 71 9.44 -14.67 3.25
N LEU A 72 8.37 -15.03 2.54
CA LEU A 72 7.15 -14.24 2.48
C LEU A 72 6.41 -14.23 3.82
N LEU A 73 6.18 -15.40 4.41
CA LEU A 73 5.56 -15.51 5.73
C LEU A 73 6.38 -14.77 6.78
N PHE A 74 7.71 -14.90 6.75
CA PHE A 74 8.60 -14.18 7.65
C PHE A 74 8.46 -12.66 7.52
N SER A 75 8.37 -12.14 6.29
CA SER A 75 8.16 -10.70 6.06
C SER A 75 6.81 -10.19 6.59
N ILE A 76 5.74 -10.96 6.39
CA ILE A 76 4.39 -10.62 6.85
C ILE A 76 4.35 -10.59 8.38
N ILE A 77 4.86 -11.63 9.03
CA ILE A 77 4.91 -11.74 10.49
C ILE A 77 5.75 -10.59 11.09
N SER A 78 6.92 -10.31 10.51
CA SER A 78 7.77 -9.20 10.95
C SER A 78 7.06 -7.85 10.85
N SER A 79 6.33 -7.61 9.76
CA SER A 79 5.57 -6.36 9.56
C SER A 79 4.42 -6.20 10.57
N PHE A 80 3.70 -7.28 10.89
CA PHE A 80 2.64 -7.26 11.90
C PHE A 80 3.19 -6.87 13.27
N PHE A 81 4.32 -7.44 13.68
CA PHE A 81 4.96 -7.07 14.93
C PHE A 81 5.53 -5.65 14.91
N CYS A 82 6.10 -5.20 13.79
CA CYS A 82 6.66 -3.85 13.67
C CYS A 82 5.60 -2.77 13.95
N TYR A 83 4.35 -2.96 13.51
CA TYR A 83 3.25 -2.05 13.81
C TYR A 83 2.95 -1.92 15.30
N ASN A 84 3.00 -3.03 16.03
CA ASN A 84 2.53 -3.09 17.41
C ASN A 84 3.62 -2.83 18.44
N ILE A 85 4.88 -2.65 18.01
CA ILE A 85 5.99 -2.53 18.95
C ILE A 85 6.16 -1.10 19.42
N ASN A 86 6.37 -0.98 20.72
CA ASN A 86 6.86 0.23 21.34
C ASN A 86 8.35 0.34 21.02
N ASN A 87 9.22 -0.40 21.70
CA ASN A 87 10.67 -0.16 21.73
C ASN A 87 11.34 0.18 20.37
N ASN A 88 12.03 1.32 20.31
CA ASN A 88 12.63 1.86 19.07
C ASN A 88 13.63 0.91 18.40
N PHE A 89 14.42 0.18 19.20
CA PHE A 89 15.37 -0.80 18.68
C PHE A 89 14.65 -1.97 18.01
N PHE A 90 13.63 -2.51 18.66
CA PHE A 90 12.83 -3.61 18.11
C PHE A 90 12.01 -3.17 16.90
N PHE A 91 11.51 -1.92 16.91
CA PHE A 91 10.86 -1.32 15.75
C PHE A 91 11.80 -1.33 14.53
N TRP A 92 13.02 -0.79 14.67
CA TRP A 92 14.01 -0.80 13.59
C TRP A 92 14.35 -2.21 13.12
N PHE A 93 14.60 -3.12 14.05
CA PHE A 93 14.98 -4.50 13.74
C PHE A 93 13.92 -5.25 12.93
N LEU A 94 12.65 -5.16 13.34
CA LEU A 94 11.54 -5.80 12.64
C LEU A 94 11.15 -5.07 11.35
N TYR A 95 11.41 -3.76 11.28
CA TYR A 95 11.29 -3.00 10.05
C TYR A 95 12.26 -3.55 8.99
N GLU A 96 13.55 -3.68 9.31
CA GLU A 96 14.56 -4.20 8.37
C GLU A 96 14.32 -5.68 8.03
N PHE A 97 13.91 -6.49 9.00
CA PHE A 97 13.53 -7.88 8.75
C PHE A 97 12.27 -8.05 7.91
N SER A 98 11.39 -7.05 7.85
CA SER A 98 10.28 -7.08 6.90
C SER A 98 10.75 -6.87 5.45
N ILE A 99 11.87 -6.16 5.25
CA ILE A 99 12.37 -5.75 3.92
C ILE A 99 13.39 -6.73 3.35
N LEU A 100 14.34 -7.22 4.16
CA LEU A 100 15.42 -8.12 3.72
C LEU A 100 14.92 -9.38 2.95
N PRO A 101 13.86 -10.09 3.39
CA PRO A 101 13.29 -11.23 2.66
C PRO A 101 12.82 -10.85 1.25
N LEU A 102 12.30 -9.64 1.08
CA LEU A 102 11.74 -9.16 -0.18
C LEU A 102 12.83 -8.86 -1.20
N ILE A 103 14.01 -8.40 -0.75
CA ILE A 103 15.19 -8.25 -1.61
C ILE A 103 15.57 -9.62 -2.20
N PHE A 104 15.63 -10.65 -1.34
CA PHE A 104 15.98 -12.01 -1.76
C PHE A 104 14.96 -12.58 -2.76
N LEU A 105 13.67 -12.40 -2.49
CA LEU A 105 12.59 -12.83 -3.38
C LEU A 105 12.63 -12.13 -4.73
N LYS A 106 13.00 -10.85 -4.75
CA LYS A 106 13.14 -10.08 -5.99
C LYS A 106 14.29 -10.61 -6.86
N TYR A 107 15.42 -10.94 -6.24
CA TYR A 107 16.59 -11.52 -6.92
C TYR A 107 16.27 -12.86 -7.58
N ARG A 108 15.63 -13.79 -6.85
CA ARG A 108 15.30 -15.10 -7.40
C ARG A 108 14.18 -15.05 -8.43
N GLY A 109 13.29 -14.08 -8.29
CA GLY A 109 11.97 -14.14 -8.87
C GLY A 109 11.82 -13.63 -10.30
N SER A 110 12.43 -12.49 -10.59
CA SER A 110 12.16 -11.76 -11.82
C SER A 110 12.87 -12.39 -13.02
N VAL A 111 12.14 -12.50 -14.15
CA VAL A 111 12.64 -13.08 -15.41
C VAL A 111 13.48 -12.06 -16.22
N TYR A 112 13.29 -10.76 -15.97
CA TYR A 112 13.86 -9.68 -16.76
C TYR A 112 15.30 -9.34 -16.33
N SER A 113 16.13 -8.94 -17.30
CA SER A 113 17.54 -8.59 -17.07
C SER A 113 17.74 -7.35 -16.19
N GLU A 114 16.84 -6.38 -16.29
CA GLU A 114 16.92 -5.11 -15.53
C GLU A 114 16.88 -5.33 -14.01
N ARG A 115 16.43 -6.51 -13.55
CA ARG A 115 16.31 -6.89 -12.13
C ARG A 115 17.53 -6.58 -11.28
N PHE A 116 18.72 -6.71 -11.86
CA PHE A 116 19.95 -6.42 -11.14
C PHE A 116 20.08 -4.94 -10.85
N ASN A 117 19.78 -4.06 -11.81
CA ASN A 117 19.81 -2.62 -11.63
C ASN A 117 18.83 -2.18 -10.53
N SER A 118 17.60 -2.69 -10.56
CA SER A 118 16.63 -2.36 -9.52
C SER A 118 16.94 -2.98 -8.16
N LEU A 119 17.75 -4.03 -8.07
CA LEU A 119 18.30 -4.53 -6.81
C LEU A 119 19.40 -3.60 -6.27
N TRP A 120 20.29 -3.11 -7.12
CA TRP A 120 21.33 -2.14 -6.72
C TRP A 120 20.71 -0.86 -6.17
N TYR A 121 19.68 -0.32 -6.84
CA TYR A 121 18.93 0.81 -6.29
C TYR A 121 18.32 0.46 -4.93
N PHE A 122 17.59 -0.66 -4.84
CA PHE A 122 16.89 -1.00 -3.60
C PHE A 122 17.85 -1.22 -2.41
N ILE A 123 18.93 -1.98 -2.61
CA ILE A 123 19.96 -2.22 -1.57
C ILE A 123 20.69 -0.92 -1.21
N GLY A 124 20.99 -0.07 -2.19
CA GLY A 124 21.67 1.21 -1.97
C GLY A 124 20.84 2.14 -1.08
N TYR A 125 19.57 2.39 -1.45
CA TYR A 125 18.68 3.26 -0.66
C TYR A 125 18.37 2.68 0.73
N LEU A 126 18.27 1.36 0.86
CA LEU A 126 18.06 0.72 2.15
C LEU A 126 19.29 0.83 3.06
N SER A 127 20.48 0.52 2.57
CA SER A 127 21.69 0.59 3.40
C SER A 127 22.04 2.02 3.81
N LEU A 128 21.85 2.99 2.91
CA LEU A 128 22.04 4.41 3.21
C LEU A 128 21.07 4.95 4.27
N SER A 129 19.84 4.43 4.32
CA SER A 129 18.84 4.88 5.30
C SER A 129 18.87 4.08 6.60
N SER A 130 19.13 2.78 6.56
CA SER A 130 18.94 1.88 7.70
C SER A 130 19.97 2.08 8.80
N PHE A 131 21.27 2.13 8.48
CA PHE A 131 22.33 2.26 9.49
C PHE A 131 22.29 3.61 10.21
N PRO A 132 22.16 4.77 9.53
CA PRO A 132 22.01 6.04 10.24
C PRO A 132 20.74 6.08 11.08
N LEU A 133 19.63 5.49 10.60
CA LEU A 133 18.37 5.44 11.36
C LEU A 133 18.55 4.69 12.69
N LEU A 134 19.27 3.56 12.69
CA LEU A 134 19.59 2.84 13.93
C LEU A 134 20.34 3.74 14.91
N PHE A 135 21.38 4.42 14.44
CA PHE A 135 22.19 5.30 15.27
C PHE A 135 21.35 6.41 15.93
N PHE A 136 20.52 7.10 15.16
CA PHE A 136 19.67 8.17 15.70
C PHE A 136 18.55 7.67 16.61
N LEU A 137 17.96 6.51 16.32
CA LEU A 137 16.96 5.90 17.21
C LEU A 137 17.55 5.48 18.56
N LEU A 138 18.80 5.01 18.59
CA LEU A 138 19.51 4.69 19.83
C LEU A 138 19.83 5.95 20.65
N LEU A 139 20.10 7.09 20.01
CA LEU A 139 20.28 8.37 20.70
C LEU A 139 18.99 8.85 21.38
N LEU A 140 17.84 8.64 20.74
CA LEU A 140 16.53 8.99 21.31
C LEU A 140 16.12 8.12 22.51
N ASN A 141 16.60 6.88 22.60
CA ASN A 141 16.26 5.96 23.70
C ASN A 141 16.69 6.45 25.10
N LYS A 142 17.47 7.53 25.20
CA LYS A 142 17.87 8.09 26.50
C LYS A 142 16.70 8.67 27.31
N GLU A 143 15.57 8.97 26.68
CA GLU A 143 14.40 9.58 27.35
C GLU A 143 13.24 8.62 27.64
N ASN A 144 13.36 7.31 27.34
CA ASN A 144 12.35 6.25 27.58
C ASN A 144 10.91 6.57 27.13
N SER A 145 10.69 7.64 26.38
CA SER A 145 9.37 8.11 25.94
C SER A 145 9.28 8.13 24.42
N PHE A 146 8.12 7.71 23.92
CA PHE A 146 7.83 7.49 22.50
C PHE A 146 7.82 8.75 21.66
N TYR A 147 7.56 9.88 22.31
CA TYR A 147 7.32 11.13 21.64
C TYR A 147 8.52 12.03 21.84
N CYS A 148 9.30 12.19 20.78
CA CYS A 148 10.34 13.21 20.72
C CYS A 148 9.65 14.58 20.68
N SER A 149 9.37 15.11 21.87
CA SER A 149 8.60 16.35 22.04
C SER A 149 9.47 17.59 21.76
N SER A 150 10.79 17.46 21.77
CA SER A 150 11.72 18.55 21.49
C SER A 150 12.17 18.54 20.02
N PHE A 151 12.07 19.72 19.37
CA PHE A 151 12.66 19.94 18.06
C PHE A 151 14.19 19.81 18.20
N SER A 152 14.78 18.80 17.55
CA SER A 152 16.20 18.50 17.64
C SER A 152 16.76 18.22 16.26
N LEU A 153 18.07 18.43 16.07
CA LEU A 153 18.73 18.08 14.80
C LEU A 153 18.52 16.59 14.46
N SER A 154 18.46 15.74 15.49
CA SER A 154 18.12 14.33 15.37
C SER A 154 16.74 14.07 14.78
N SER A 155 15.70 14.81 15.18
CA SER A 155 14.36 14.59 14.60
C SER A 155 14.34 14.94 13.11
N VAL A 156 15.00 16.02 12.70
CA VAL A 156 15.13 16.40 11.27
C VAL A 156 15.84 15.32 10.47
N ILE A 157 16.94 14.75 10.99
CA ILE A 157 17.68 13.71 10.29
C ILE A 157 16.84 12.42 10.22
N ILE A 158 16.16 12.04 11.29
CA ILE A 158 15.26 10.89 11.31
C ILE A 158 14.14 11.06 10.28
N PHE A 159 13.59 12.26 10.15
CA PHE A 159 12.60 12.57 9.12
C PHE A 159 13.14 12.38 7.70
N ILE A 160 14.34 12.89 7.40
CA ILE A 160 14.99 12.68 6.10
C ILE A 160 15.21 11.18 5.83
N LEU A 161 15.58 10.39 6.84
CA LEU A 161 15.78 8.95 6.70
C LEU A 161 14.46 8.20 6.43
N PHE A 162 13.35 8.63 7.03
CA PHE A 162 12.03 8.07 6.74
C PHE A 162 11.46 8.54 5.39
N ILE A 163 11.75 9.77 4.93
CA ILE A 163 11.40 10.25 3.58
C ILE A 163 11.96 9.31 2.51
N VAL A 164 13.20 8.84 2.65
CA VAL A 164 13.82 7.88 1.73
C VAL A 164 13.05 6.55 1.70
N LYS A 165 12.47 6.14 2.85
CA LYS A 165 11.72 4.88 3.01
C LYS A 165 10.26 4.93 2.53
N ILE A 166 9.61 6.11 2.52
CA ILE A 166 8.23 6.34 2.00
C ILE A 166 8.23 6.90 0.54
N PRO A 167 9.40 6.90 -0.10
CA PRO A 167 9.77 7.71 -1.28
C PRO A 167 9.10 9.09 -1.41
N LEU A 168 9.19 9.91 -0.37
CA LEU A 168 8.77 11.31 -0.47
C LEU A 168 9.80 12.11 -1.32
N PRO A 169 9.37 13.14 -2.07
CA PRO A 169 10.28 13.95 -2.88
C PRO A 169 11.33 14.63 -1.98
N PRO A 170 12.62 14.61 -2.38
CA PRO A 170 13.16 14.25 -3.69
C PRO A 170 13.48 12.76 -3.90
N PHE A 171 13.44 11.92 -2.87
CA PHE A 171 13.93 10.52 -2.89
C PHE A 171 12.90 9.49 -3.39
N HIS A 172 12.25 9.77 -4.53
CA HIS A 172 11.17 8.95 -5.08
C HIS A 172 11.60 8.00 -6.22
N SER A 173 12.77 8.24 -6.82
CA SER A 173 13.19 7.63 -8.09
C SER A 173 13.33 6.11 -8.05
N TRP A 174 13.61 5.54 -6.88
CA TRP A 174 13.81 4.09 -6.74
C TRP A 174 12.52 3.30 -6.84
N LEU A 175 11.39 3.88 -6.42
CA LEU A 175 10.13 3.15 -6.31
C LEU A 175 9.63 2.67 -7.67
N PRO A 176 9.48 3.50 -8.72
CA PRO A 176 8.95 3.04 -10.01
C PRO A 176 9.79 1.94 -10.65
N VAL A 177 11.11 2.00 -10.49
CA VAL A 177 12.05 1.00 -11.01
C VAL A 177 11.94 -0.31 -10.24
N VAL A 178 11.92 -0.23 -8.91
CA VAL A 178 11.73 -1.41 -8.05
C VAL A 178 10.36 -2.05 -8.28
N HIS A 179 9.35 -1.22 -8.55
CA HIS A 179 7.99 -1.61 -8.91
C HIS A 179 7.75 -1.87 -10.40
N ALA A 180 8.72 -1.78 -11.29
CA ALA A 180 8.55 -2.31 -12.64
C ALA A 180 8.95 -3.79 -12.68
N GLU A 181 10.00 -4.10 -11.92
CA GLU A 181 10.79 -5.30 -12.11
C GLU A 181 10.61 -6.36 -11.04
N ALA A 182 9.87 -6.06 -9.97
CA ALA A 182 9.55 -7.10 -9.00
C ALA A 182 8.82 -8.29 -9.68
N ASN A 183 8.89 -9.42 -8.99
CA ASN A 183 8.52 -10.71 -9.55
C ASN A 183 7.05 -10.79 -10.00
N SER A 184 6.75 -11.66 -10.96
CA SER A 184 5.39 -12.05 -11.37
C SER A 184 4.65 -12.79 -10.27
N TYR A 185 5.30 -13.54 -9.37
CA TYR A 185 4.57 -14.06 -8.19
C TYR A 185 4.17 -12.88 -7.29
N VAL A 186 2.92 -12.43 -7.47
CA VAL A 186 1.97 -11.70 -6.61
C VAL A 186 2.52 -10.99 -5.37
N GLN A 187 3.40 -11.61 -4.60
CA GLN A 187 3.80 -11.16 -3.28
C GLN A 187 4.71 -9.94 -3.20
N CYS A 188 5.87 -9.88 -3.85
CA CYS A 188 6.80 -8.78 -3.51
C CYS A 188 6.19 -7.40 -3.77
N PHE A 189 5.40 -7.27 -4.83
CA PHE A 189 4.74 -6.04 -5.22
C PHE A 189 3.68 -5.56 -4.26
N ILE A 190 2.75 -6.46 -3.99
CA ILE A 190 1.59 -6.24 -3.15
C ILE A 190 2.04 -5.97 -1.72
N LEU A 191 3.10 -6.64 -1.25
CA LEU A 191 3.67 -6.44 0.08
C LEU A 191 4.45 -5.10 0.17
N LEU A 192 5.19 -4.72 -0.89
CA LEU A 192 5.99 -3.48 -0.92
C LEU A 192 5.11 -2.23 -0.98
N SER A 193 4.11 -2.18 -1.87
CA SER A 193 3.13 -1.08 -1.89
C SER A 193 2.13 -1.17 -0.74
N GLY A 194 1.91 -2.40 -0.24
CA GLY A 194 0.90 -2.76 0.74
C GLY A 194 1.22 -2.28 2.13
N TYR A 195 2.26 -2.81 2.79
CA TYR A 195 2.55 -2.47 4.19
C TYR A 195 3.87 -1.71 4.37
N ILE A 196 4.88 -1.90 3.53
CA ILE A 196 6.22 -1.31 3.81
C ILE A 196 6.17 0.21 3.81
N MET A 197 5.51 0.79 2.81
CA MET A 197 5.36 2.25 2.76
C MET A 197 4.57 2.78 3.96
N LYS A 198 3.62 1.99 4.50
CA LYS A 198 2.88 2.36 5.71
C LYS A 198 3.66 2.19 7.00
N LEU A 199 4.56 1.22 7.07
CA LEU A 199 5.54 1.15 8.16
C LEU A 199 6.39 2.43 8.21
N GLY A 200 6.77 2.97 7.05
CA GLY A 200 7.45 4.25 6.97
C GLY A 200 6.59 5.40 7.52
N ILE A 201 5.33 5.50 7.09
CA ILE A 201 4.38 6.53 7.54
C ILE A 201 4.21 6.52 9.06
N ILE A 202 4.14 5.33 9.68
CA ILE A 202 4.09 5.20 11.13
C ILE A 202 5.40 5.64 11.79
N GLY A 203 6.55 5.35 11.16
CA GLY A 203 7.84 5.85 11.61
C GLY A 203 7.86 7.37 11.67
N ILE A 204 7.36 8.05 10.63
CA ILE A 204 7.17 9.51 10.66
C ILE A 204 6.20 9.89 11.78
N TYR A 205 5.07 9.19 11.88
CA TYR A 205 4.04 9.53 12.85
C TYR A 205 4.53 9.44 14.30
N ARG A 206 5.36 8.44 14.63
CA ARG A 206 5.88 8.22 15.99
C ARG A 206 7.09 9.10 16.31
N TYR A 207 8.05 9.20 15.39
CA TYR A 207 9.35 9.81 15.68
C TYR A 207 9.45 11.28 15.26
N CYS A 208 8.61 11.73 14.34
CA CYS A 208 8.71 13.07 13.74
C CYS A 208 7.57 14.00 14.18
N THR A 209 6.95 13.75 15.35
CA THR A 209 5.84 14.57 15.86
C THR A 209 6.24 16.03 16.07
N SER A 210 7.47 16.29 16.51
CA SER A 210 8.02 17.65 16.67
C SER A 210 8.22 18.40 15.36
N LEU A 211 8.16 17.69 14.22
CA LEU A 211 8.32 18.28 12.89
C LEU A 211 6.99 18.58 12.19
N TRP A 212 5.89 18.27 12.86
CA TRP A 212 4.57 18.54 12.34
C TRP A 212 4.29 20.04 12.32
N GLY A 213 3.72 20.51 11.22
CA GLY A 213 3.52 21.94 10.96
C GLY A 213 4.73 22.66 10.34
N LEU A 214 5.85 21.97 10.05
CA LEU A 214 6.97 22.59 9.34
C LEU A 214 6.69 22.82 7.86
N SER A 215 6.77 24.11 7.50
CA SER A 215 6.84 24.69 6.16
C SER A 215 5.72 24.28 5.21
N ASN A 216 4.73 25.18 5.06
CA ASN A 216 3.78 25.15 3.95
C ASN A 216 4.48 24.91 2.59
N PHE A 217 5.74 25.32 2.44
CA PHE A 217 6.58 25.03 1.27
C PHE A 217 6.78 23.54 0.98
N TYR A 218 7.06 22.70 1.98
CA TYR A 218 7.24 21.27 1.73
C TYR A 218 5.91 20.59 1.37
N LEU A 219 4.79 21.00 1.99
CA LEU A 219 3.46 20.55 1.60
C LEU A 219 3.12 20.93 0.16
N LEU A 220 3.43 22.17 -0.26
CA LEU A 220 3.28 22.61 -1.65
C LEU A 220 4.12 21.75 -2.60
N LEU A 221 5.37 21.45 -2.24
CA LEU A 221 6.26 20.63 -3.03
C LEU A 221 5.71 19.21 -3.20
N ILE A 222 5.16 18.62 -2.14
CA ILE A 222 4.48 17.32 -2.18
C ILE A 222 3.29 17.33 -3.13
N PHE A 223 2.45 18.38 -3.09
CA PHE A 223 1.34 18.50 -4.03
C PHE A 223 1.81 18.58 -5.48
N LEU A 224 2.81 19.41 -5.76
CA LEU A 224 3.37 19.54 -7.11
C LEU A 224 3.89 18.19 -7.64
N PHE A 225 4.61 17.43 -6.81
CA PHE A 225 5.09 16.10 -7.18
C PHE A 225 3.95 15.09 -7.32
N SER A 226 2.88 15.17 -6.51
CA SER A 226 1.71 14.30 -6.67
C SER A 226 1.02 14.51 -8.03
N LEU A 227 0.88 15.76 -8.48
CA LEU A 227 0.33 16.11 -9.80
C LEU A 227 1.27 15.63 -10.91
N PHE A 228 2.58 15.81 -10.73
CA PHE A 228 3.59 15.31 -11.66
C PHE A 228 3.51 13.78 -11.84
N PHE A 229 3.36 13.01 -10.76
CA PHE A 229 3.22 11.56 -10.84
C PHE A 229 1.93 11.12 -11.52
N PHE A 230 0.82 11.84 -11.30
CA PHE A 230 -0.41 11.62 -12.04
C PHE A 230 -0.22 11.82 -13.56
N ILE A 231 0.40 12.94 -13.96
CA ILE A 231 0.67 13.21 -15.38
C ILE A 231 1.60 12.15 -15.98
N ASN A 232 2.67 11.78 -15.27
CA ASN A 232 3.57 10.73 -15.74
C ASN A 232 2.86 9.38 -15.87
N SER A 233 1.98 9.03 -14.94
CA SER A 233 1.22 7.78 -15.04
C SER A 233 0.43 7.75 -16.36
N PHE A 234 -0.21 8.85 -16.77
CA PHE A 234 -0.96 8.88 -18.03
C PHE A 234 -0.11 8.59 -19.28
N LEU A 235 1.18 8.90 -19.25
CA LEU A 235 2.11 8.69 -20.37
C LEU A 235 2.72 7.28 -20.39
N GLU A 236 2.62 6.53 -19.29
CA GLU A 236 3.25 5.22 -19.15
C GLU A 236 2.45 4.12 -19.86
N LEU A 237 3.13 3.34 -20.71
CA LEU A 237 2.56 2.18 -21.39
C LEU A 237 2.68 0.89 -20.56
N ASP A 238 3.61 0.85 -19.61
CA ASP A 238 3.83 -0.32 -18.76
C ASP A 238 2.87 -0.31 -17.57
N VAL A 239 1.99 -1.29 -17.49
CA VAL A 239 0.92 -1.34 -16.47
C VAL A 239 1.45 -1.35 -15.03
N LYS A 240 2.58 -2.03 -14.80
CA LYS A 240 3.21 -2.07 -13.47
C LYS A 240 3.79 -0.72 -13.06
N ARG A 241 4.43 0.00 -14.00
CA ARG A 241 4.98 1.34 -13.77
C ARG A 241 3.86 2.36 -13.60
N TRP A 242 2.82 2.26 -14.43
CA TRP A 242 1.60 3.05 -14.33
C TRP A 242 1.01 3.01 -12.91
N LEU A 243 0.79 1.80 -12.37
CA LEU A 243 0.34 1.62 -10.97
C LEU A 243 1.33 2.18 -9.94
N ALA A 244 2.63 2.02 -10.17
CA ALA A 244 3.64 2.50 -9.25
C ALA A 244 3.57 4.03 -9.10
N PHE A 245 3.45 4.76 -10.21
CA PHE A 245 3.30 6.22 -10.19
C PHE A 245 1.99 6.67 -9.53
N LEU A 246 0.89 5.95 -9.72
CA LEU A 246 -0.35 6.24 -9.01
C LEU A 246 -0.27 5.97 -7.51
N SER A 247 0.35 4.86 -7.12
CA SER A 247 0.54 4.58 -5.69
C SER A 247 1.44 5.63 -5.01
N LEU A 248 2.44 6.15 -5.73
CA LEU A 248 3.26 7.28 -5.29
C LEU A 248 2.44 8.54 -5.04
N SER A 249 1.54 8.92 -5.96
CA SER A 249 0.71 10.11 -5.80
C SER A 249 -0.26 9.98 -4.61
N HIS A 250 -0.86 8.81 -4.38
CA HIS A 250 -1.73 8.58 -3.21
C HIS A 250 -0.95 8.56 -1.88
N ILE A 251 0.23 7.94 -1.83
CA ILE A 251 1.04 7.90 -0.60
C ILE A 251 1.49 9.30 -0.17
N LEU A 252 1.79 10.19 -1.10
CA LEU A 252 2.11 11.59 -0.78
C LEU A 252 1.00 12.29 0.03
N ILE A 253 -0.27 12.01 -0.31
CA ILE A 253 -1.41 12.57 0.41
C ILE A 253 -1.52 12.04 1.84
N SER A 254 -1.06 10.82 2.12
CA SER A 254 -1.04 10.32 3.50
C SER A 254 -0.14 11.19 4.40
N TYR A 255 0.98 11.68 3.88
CA TYR A 255 1.83 12.62 4.61
C TYR A 255 1.19 14.00 4.76
N VAL A 256 0.49 14.50 3.74
CA VAL A 256 -0.34 15.71 3.88
C VAL A 256 -1.39 15.52 4.97
N GLY A 257 -2.04 14.35 4.99
CA GLY A 257 -3.00 13.95 6.01
C GLY A 257 -2.40 13.98 7.41
N ILE A 258 -1.18 13.46 7.61
CA ILE A 258 -0.46 13.58 8.89
C ILE A 258 -0.41 15.05 9.32
N ASN A 259 0.04 15.96 8.45
CA ASN A 259 0.22 17.37 8.80
C ASN A 259 -1.08 18.17 8.99
N VAL A 260 -2.19 17.74 8.38
CA VAL A 260 -3.49 18.43 8.48
C VAL A 260 -4.34 17.90 9.63
N LEU A 261 -4.31 16.60 9.89
CA LEU A 261 -5.24 15.91 10.81
C LEU A 261 -4.82 15.92 12.29
N ILE A 262 -3.62 16.41 12.62
CA ILE A 262 -3.02 16.39 13.97
C ILE A 262 -3.95 16.89 15.07
N PHE A 263 -4.76 17.90 14.79
CA PHE A 263 -5.58 18.56 15.82
C PHE A 263 -6.92 17.88 16.06
N PHE A 264 -7.36 16.98 15.19
CA PHE A 264 -8.76 16.58 15.14
C PHE A 264 -8.96 15.07 15.26
N ASP A 265 -8.28 14.24 14.47
CA ASP A 265 -8.56 12.80 14.45
C ASP A 265 -7.42 11.94 13.86
N ASN A 266 -6.65 11.30 14.74
CA ASN A 266 -5.57 10.36 14.36
C ASN A 266 -6.07 9.12 13.60
N ASN A 267 -7.35 8.76 13.76
CA ASN A 267 -7.93 7.57 13.14
C ASN A 267 -8.12 7.71 11.61
N LEU A 268 -8.33 8.94 11.12
CA LEU A 268 -8.58 9.20 9.70
C LEU A 268 -7.38 8.87 8.81
N LEU A 269 -6.17 9.17 9.30
CA LEU A 269 -4.93 8.82 8.61
C LEU A 269 -4.80 7.31 8.43
N SER A 270 -5.10 6.55 9.49
CA SER A 270 -5.04 5.09 9.43
C SER A 270 -6.07 4.52 8.46
N PHE A 271 -7.26 5.12 8.36
CA PHE A 271 -8.27 4.71 7.38
C PHE A 271 -7.83 4.99 5.95
N TYR A 272 -7.21 6.14 5.68
CA TYR A 272 -6.63 6.43 4.37
C TYR A 272 -5.60 5.38 3.97
N CYS A 273 -4.66 5.11 4.87
CA CYS A 273 -3.57 4.17 4.64
C CYS A 273 -4.06 2.73 4.48
N LEU A 274 -5.10 2.34 5.23
CA LEU A 274 -5.82 1.08 5.07
C LEU A 274 -6.49 0.99 3.70
N GLY A 275 -7.32 1.98 3.35
CA GLY A 275 -8.06 2.04 2.09
C GLY A 275 -7.12 1.94 0.90
N HIS A 276 -6.07 2.76 0.87
CA HIS A 276 -5.03 2.71 -0.16
C HIS A 276 -4.27 1.37 -0.17
N GLY A 277 -4.02 0.76 0.98
CA GLY A 277 -3.39 -0.56 1.07
C GLY A 277 -4.23 -1.66 0.42
N ILE A 278 -5.53 -1.67 0.67
CA ILE A 278 -6.47 -2.66 0.15
C ILE A 278 -6.75 -2.41 -1.34
N SER A 279 -6.90 -1.14 -1.77
CA SER A 279 -7.10 -0.81 -3.19
C SER A 279 -5.89 -1.19 -4.02
N ALA A 280 -4.67 -0.83 -3.58
CA ALA A 280 -3.44 -1.22 -4.24
C ALA A 280 -3.31 -2.75 -4.35
N ALA A 281 -3.58 -3.49 -3.25
CA ALA A 281 -3.57 -4.95 -3.24
C ALA A 281 -4.45 -5.56 -4.33
N LEU A 282 -5.69 -5.06 -4.40
CA LEU A 282 -6.72 -5.51 -5.31
C LEU A 282 -6.31 -5.31 -6.77
N LEU A 283 -5.82 -4.12 -7.11
CA LEU A 283 -5.39 -3.78 -8.47
C LEU A 283 -4.15 -4.55 -8.90
N PHE A 284 -3.13 -4.62 -8.05
CA PHE A 284 -1.93 -5.40 -8.36
C PHE A 284 -2.25 -6.87 -8.57
N TYR A 285 -3.18 -7.45 -7.80
CA TYR A 285 -3.65 -8.81 -8.02
C TYR A 285 -4.40 -8.97 -9.36
N LEU A 286 -5.25 -8.01 -9.72
CA LEU A 286 -5.95 -8.01 -11.00
C LEU A 286 -4.99 -7.94 -12.20
N PHE A 287 -4.01 -7.04 -12.16
CA PHE A 287 -3.02 -6.92 -13.23
C PHE A 287 -2.05 -8.10 -13.27
N PHE A 288 -1.80 -8.77 -12.14
CA PHE A 288 -1.11 -10.05 -12.14
C PHE A 288 -1.86 -11.09 -12.97
N LEU A 289 -3.18 -11.22 -12.78
CA LEU A 289 -3.98 -12.14 -13.59
C LEU A 289 -3.87 -11.79 -15.07
N PHE A 290 -4.04 -10.52 -15.44
CA PHE A 290 -3.93 -10.07 -16.84
C PHE A 290 -2.56 -10.36 -17.47
N ASN A 291 -1.48 -10.17 -16.71
CA ASN A 291 -0.13 -10.44 -17.17
C ASN A 291 0.11 -11.95 -17.35
N ASN A 292 -0.43 -12.81 -16.49
CA ASN A 292 -0.31 -14.27 -16.67
C ASN A 292 -1.01 -14.76 -17.93
N ILE A 293 -2.08 -14.09 -18.33
CA ILE A 293 -2.85 -14.46 -19.52
C ILE A 293 -2.17 -13.92 -20.78
N SER A 294 -1.87 -12.62 -20.80
CA SER A 294 -1.32 -11.99 -22.00
C SER A 294 0.17 -12.26 -22.20
N GLY A 295 0.88 -12.65 -21.14
CA GLY A 295 2.35 -12.74 -21.14
C GLY A 295 3.05 -11.39 -21.32
N SER A 296 2.32 -10.28 -21.27
CA SER A 296 2.83 -8.95 -21.60
C SER A 296 2.41 -7.90 -20.58
N ARG A 297 3.26 -6.89 -20.39
CA ARG A 297 3.04 -5.76 -19.47
C ARG A 297 2.49 -4.51 -20.16
N ASN A 298 2.35 -4.56 -21.48
CA ASN A 298 1.94 -3.41 -22.27
C ASN A 298 0.43 -3.17 -22.12
N TRP A 299 0.07 -1.97 -21.72
CA TRP A 299 -1.30 -1.52 -21.54
C TRP A 299 -2.17 -1.77 -22.79
N LEU A 300 -1.62 -1.54 -23.98
CA LEU A 300 -2.34 -1.72 -25.25
C LEU A 300 -2.78 -3.17 -25.49
N ILE A 301 -1.98 -4.15 -25.04
CA ILE A 301 -2.28 -5.58 -25.19
C ILE A 301 -3.30 -5.99 -24.14
N ILE A 302 -3.13 -5.53 -22.90
CA ILE A 302 -4.05 -5.84 -21.79
C ILE A 302 -5.45 -5.28 -22.04
N ASN A 303 -5.57 -4.10 -22.66
CA ASN A 303 -6.88 -3.55 -23.04
C ASN A 303 -7.65 -4.44 -24.02
N ASN A 304 -6.96 -5.25 -24.83
CA ASN A 304 -7.60 -6.16 -25.78
C ASN A 304 -8.03 -7.50 -25.12
N LEU A 305 -7.74 -7.70 -23.83
CA LEU A 305 -8.23 -8.87 -23.08
C LEU A 305 -9.67 -8.72 -22.60
N ASN A 306 -10.34 -7.60 -22.91
CA ASN A 306 -11.70 -7.38 -22.43
C ASN A 306 -12.70 -8.35 -23.08
N ASN A 307 -13.28 -9.23 -22.26
CA ASN A 307 -14.26 -10.23 -22.66
C ASN A 307 -15.70 -9.71 -22.49
N ASN A 308 -16.64 -10.26 -23.25
CA ASN A 308 -18.07 -9.94 -23.17
C ASN A 308 -18.73 -10.35 -21.83
N ASN A 309 -18.07 -11.11 -20.96
CA ASN A 309 -18.60 -11.49 -19.65
C ASN A 309 -18.87 -10.26 -18.77
N ILE A 310 -20.13 -10.08 -18.37
CA ILE A 310 -20.58 -8.93 -17.55
C ILE A 310 -19.91 -8.92 -16.17
N LEU A 311 -19.79 -10.07 -15.52
CA LEU A 311 -19.19 -10.18 -14.17
C LEU A 311 -17.71 -9.77 -14.18
N PHE A 312 -16.99 -10.14 -15.22
CA PHE A 312 -15.59 -9.77 -15.39
C PHE A 312 -15.45 -8.25 -15.53
N ARG A 313 -16.25 -7.63 -16.42
CA ARG A 313 -16.26 -6.18 -16.61
C ARG A 313 -16.64 -5.44 -15.33
N LEU A 314 -17.63 -5.94 -14.58
CA LEU A 314 -18.02 -5.38 -13.30
C LEU A 314 -16.88 -5.44 -12.29
N LEU A 315 -16.23 -6.61 -12.13
CA LEU A 315 -15.09 -6.76 -11.23
C LEU A 315 -13.94 -5.80 -11.56
N VAL A 316 -13.58 -5.70 -12.83
CA VAL A 316 -12.54 -4.75 -13.29
C VAL A 316 -12.99 -3.31 -13.04
N SER A 317 -14.24 -2.98 -13.35
CA SER A 317 -14.74 -1.62 -13.10
C SER A 317 -14.69 -1.23 -11.62
N ILE A 318 -15.17 -2.12 -10.74
CA ILE A 318 -15.18 -1.90 -9.30
C ILE A 318 -13.75 -1.75 -8.77
N SER A 319 -12.81 -2.53 -9.28
CA SER A 319 -11.39 -2.42 -8.91
C SER A 319 -10.80 -1.05 -9.27
N VAL A 320 -11.01 -0.57 -10.49
CA VAL A 320 -10.47 0.71 -10.95
C VAL A 320 -11.16 1.88 -10.24
N LEU A 321 -12.45 1.74 -9.91
CA LEU A 321 -13.17 2.69 -9.07
C LEU A 321 -12.59 2.78 -7.64
N THR A 322 -12.04 1.69 -7.09
CA THR A 322 -11.31 1.79 -5.81
C THR A 322 -10.01 2.60 -5.92
N LEU A 323 -9.38 2.64 -7.10
CA LEU A 323 -8.22 3.51 -7.36
C LEU A 323 -8.66 4.98 -7.40
N ALA A 324 -9.74 5.26 -8.12
CA ALA A 324 -10.29 6.61 -8.29
C ALA A 324 -10.96 7.19 -7.04
N SER A 325 -10.81 6.53 -5.88
CA SER A 325 -11.50 6.86 -4.62
C SER A 325 -12.99 7.16 -4.81
N PHE A 326 -13.70 6.32 -5.57
CA PHE A 326 -15.13 6.54 -5.81
C PHE A 326 -15.97 6.26 -4.54
N PRO A 327 -17.04 7.03 -4.25
CA PRO A 327 -17.94 6.71 -3.14
C PRO A 327 -18.66 5.36 -3.36
N PRO A 328 -18.85 4.48 -2.36
CA PRO A 328 -18.57 4.63 -0.92
C PRO A 328 -17.29 3.89 -0.45
N THR A 329 -16.11 4.21 -0.99
CA THR A 329 -14.85 3.58 -0.54
C THR A 329 -14.26 4.22 0.72
N ILE A 330 -13.45 3.48 1.50
CA ILE A 330 -12.74 3.99 2.70
C ILE A 330 -11.84 5.18 2.33
N GLN A 331 -11.16 5.06 1.18
CA GLN A 331 -10.25 6.08 0.70
C GLN A 331 -10.99 7.38 0.39
N PHE A 332 -12.18 7.30 -0.23
CA PHE A 332 -13.02 8.48 -0.46
C PHE A 332 -13.36 9.22 0.84
N ILE A 333 -13.84 8.49 1.86
CA ILE A 333 -14.25 9.10 3.13
C ILE A 333 -13.09 9.84 3.77
N SER A 334 -11.92 9.20 3.84
CA SER A 334 -10.72 9.83 4.41
C SER A 334 -10.22 11.03 3.58
N GLU A 335 -10.28 10.99 2.25
CA GLU A 335 -9.95 12.13 1.39
C GLU A 335 -10.90 13.31 1.60
N VAL A 336 -12.20 13.05 1.77
CA VAL A 336 -13.19 14.10 2.06
C VAL A 336 -12.92 14.75 3.42
N PHE A 337 -12.61 13.98 4.46
CA PHE A 337 -12.25 14.56 5.76
C PHE A 337 -10.97 15.40 5.71
N ILE A 338 -9.94 14.93 4.99
CA ILE A 338 -8.71 15.72 4.77
C ILE A 338 -9.05 17.03 4.04
N LEU A 339 -9.94 17.01 3.04
CA LEU A 339 -10.40 18.22 2.36
C LEU A 339 -11.09 19.18 3.34
N ILE A 340 -12.02 18.68 4.16
CA ILE A 340 -12.74 19.51 5.15
C ILE A 340 -11.76 20.19 6.10
N HIS A 341 -10.76 19.46 6.62
CA HIS A 341 -9.75 20.06 7.50
C HIS A 341 -8.80 21.02 6.77
N SER A 342 -8.57 20.82 5.46
CA SER A 342 -7.77 21.74 4.65
C SER A 342 -8.45 23.10 4.38
N LEU A 343 -9.76 23.25 4.67
CA LEU A 343 -10.50 24.51 4.52
C LEU A 343 -9.89 25.69 5.29
N LEU A 344 -9.12 25.40 6.35
CA LEU A 344 -8.44 26.42 7.16
C LEU A 344 -7.35 27.18 6.37
N ASN A 345 -6.79 26.58 5.31
CA ASN A 345 -5.70 27.14 4.53
C ASN A 345 -6.03 27.12 3.03
N PHE A 346 -6.36 28.29 2.46
CA PHE A 346 -6.75 28.43 1.05
C PHE A 346 -5.75 27.80 0.06
N ASN A 347 -4.45 27.96 0.28
CA ASN A 347 -3.43 27.39 -0.62
C ASN A 347 -3.43 25.85 -0.59
N LEU A 348 -3.66 25.23 0.57
CA LEU A 348 -3.72 23.78 0.68
C LEU A 348 -5.00 23.26 0.00
N LEU A 349 -6.12 23.96 0.20
CA LEU A 349 -7.40 23.62 -0.42
C LEU A 349 -7.31 23.58 -1.95
N ILE A 350 -6.78 24.62 -2.58
CA ILE A 350 -6.68 24.70 -4.05
C ILE A 350 -5.87 23.53 -4.60
N ASN A 351 -4.71 23.25 -3.99
CA ASN A 351 -3.85 22.15 -4.43
C ASN A 351 -4.48 20.78 -4.20
N TYR A 352 -5.22 20.61 -3.10
CA TYR A 352 -5.95 19.39 -2.82
C TYR A 352 -7.08 19.15 -3.82
N CYS A 353 -7.79 20.21 -4.24
CA CYS A 353 -8.81 20.11 -5.30
C CYS A 353 -8.20 19.64 -6.64
N PHE A 354 -7.03 20.18 -7.02
CA PHE A 354 -6.33 19.70 -8.22
C PHE A 354 -5.90 18.24 -8.11
N TYR A 355 -5.42 17.83 -6.93
CA TYR A 355 -5.09 16.44 -6.64
C TYR A 355 -6.30 15.52 -6.82
N LEU A 356 -7.44 15.85 -6.22
CA LEU A 356 -8.66 15.03 -6.33
C LEU A 356 -9.15 14.96 -7.78
N PHE A 357 -9.08 16.07 -8.52
CA PHE A 357 -9.49 16.11 -9.92
C PHE A 357 -8.64 15.15 -10.78
N LEU A 358 -7.31 15.22 -10.70
CA LEU A 358 -6.45 14.32 -11.46
C LEU A 358 -6.52 12.88 -10.97
N GLY A 359 -6.62 12.68 -9.65
CA GLY A 359 -6.73 11.37 -9.02
C GLY A 359 -7.97 10.59 -9.47
N GLY A 360 -9.10 11.27 -9.67
CA GLY A 360 -10.30 10.66 -10.24
C GLY A 360 -10.24 10.51 -11.77
N LEU A 361 -9.71 11.51 -12.48
CA LEU A 361 -9.77 11.59 -13.94
C LEU A 361 -8.93 10.50 -14.63
N ILE A 362 -7.69 10.28 -14.19
CA ILE A 362 -6.78 9.32 -14.86
C ILE A 362 -7.32 7.88 -14.81
N PRO A 363 -7.75 7.34 -13.65
CA PRO A 363 -8.28 5.98 -13.58
C PRO A 363 -9.62 5.85 -14.32
N LEU A 364 -10.47 6.88 -14.33
CA LEU A 364 -11.73 6.88 -15.08
C LEU A 364 -11.50 6.86 -16.59
N ILE A 365 -10.51 7.59 -17.11
CA ILE A 365 -10.15 7.51 -18.53
C ILE A 365 -9.75 6.08 -18.89
N LEU A 366 -8.98 5.40 -18.04
CA LEU A 366 -8.55 4.03 -18.29
C LEU A 366 -9.71 3.04 -18.24
N LEU A 367 -10.62 3.22 -17.29
CA LEU A 367 -11.86 2.47 -17.25
C LEU A 367 -12.66 2.65 -18.54
N SER A 368 -12.74 3.88 -19.07
CA SER A 368 -13.44 4.17 -20.32
C SER A 368 -12.78 3.47 -21.52
N TYR A 369 -11.45 3.47 -21.62
CA TYR A 369 -10.73 2.77 -22.67
C TYR A 369 -10.94 1.27 -22.59
N PHE A 370 -10.85 0.69 -21.39
CA PHE A 370 -11.05 -0.74 -21.18
C PHE A 370 -12.48 -1.16 -21.56
N LEU A 371 -13.51 -0.41 -21.15
CA LEU A 371 -14.91 -0.72 -21.46
C LEU A 371 -15.29 -0.49 -22.92
N SER A 372 -14.67 0.49 -23.59
CA SER A 372 -15.00 0.84 -24.99
C SER A 372 -14.64 -0.25 -26.01
N ARG A 373 -13.63 -1.07 -25.72
CA ARG A 373 -13.19 -2.14 -26.61
C ARG A 373 -13.76 -3.47 -26.15
N SER A 374 -14.51 -4.14 -27.04
CA SER A 374 -14.95 -5.53 -26.87
C SER A 374 -14.21 -6.40 -27.88
N SER A 375 -13.23 -7.18 -27.43
CA SER A 375 -12.56 -8.18 -28.26
C SER A 375 -12.69 -9.56 -27.64
N ASN A 376 -13.50 -10.42 -28.27
CA ASN A 376 -13.78 -11.79 -27.82
C ASN A 376 -12.62 -12.77 -28.08
N ILE A 377 -11.37 -12.34 -27.89
CA ILE A 377 -10.20 -13.12 -28.30
C ILE A 377 -9.87 -14.22 -27.29
N VAL A 378 -10.32 -14.13 -26.03
CA VAL A 378 -9.91 -15.06 -24.97
C VAL A 378 -11.09 -15.61 -24.16
N ASN A 379 -11.25 -16.93 -24.18
CA ASN A 379 -12.24 -17.66 -23.36
C ASN A 379 -11.74 -17.81 -21.91
N PHE A 380 -12.26 -16.99 -21.01
CA PHE A 380 -11.86 -16.90 -19.62
C PHE A 380 -12.60 -17.86 -18.66
N ASN A 381 -12.70 -19.15 -19.01
CA ASN A 381 -13.20 -20.15 -18.06
C ASN A 381 -12.31 -20.29 -16.80
N PHE A 382 -11.06 -19.80 -16.84
CA PHE A 382 -10.13 -19.73 -15.71
C PHE A 382 -10.49 -18.70 -14.62
N PHE A 383 -11.29 -17.67 -14.92
CA PHE A 383 -11.64 -16.65 -13.92
C PHE A 383 -12.64 -17.18 -12.87
N TYR A 384 -13.44 -18.19 -13.21
CA TYR A 384 -14.40 -18.79 -12.29
C TYR A 384 -13.74 -19.52 -11.11
N SER A 385 -12.51 -20.01 -11.27
CA SER A 385 -11.75 -20.67 -10.20
C SER A 385 -10.91 -19.72 -9.33
N LEU A 386 -10.72 -18.45 -9.73
CA LEU A 386 -9.77 -17.53 -9.10
C LEU A 386 -10.39 -16.38 -8.28
N ASN A 387 -11.70 -16.11 -8.36
CA ASN A 387 -12.19 -14.79 -7.95
C ASN A 387 -12.67 -14.61 -6.51
N PHE A 388 -12.59 -15.60 -5.61
CA PHE A 388 -13.00 -15.39 -4.22
C PHE A 388 -12.18 -14.31 -3.51
N ILE A 389 -10.86 -14.24 -3.75
CA ILE A 389 -10.01 -13.21 -3.15
C ILE A 389 -10.33 -11.82 -3.70
N LEU A 390 -10.62 -11.70 -4.99
CA LEU A 390 -11.06 -10.43 -5.56
C LEU A 390 -12.38 -9.99 -4.94
N TYR A 391 -13.35 -10.89 -4.79
CA TYR A 391 -14.60 -10.57 -4.10
C TYR A 391 -14.35 -10.17 -2.64
N ILE A 392 -13.43 -10.83 -1.93
CA ILE A 392 -13.08 -10.49 -0.54
C ILE A 392 -12.42 -9.11 -0.44
N LEU A 393 -11.45 -8.79 -1.31
CA LEU A 393 -10.78 -7.49 -1.32
C LEU A 393 -11.76 -6.38 -1.72
N VAL A 394 -12.61 -6.61 -2.72
CA VAL A 394 -13.70 -5.69 -3.09
C VAL A 394 -14.63 -5.50 -1.89
N PHE A 395 -15.04 -6.57 -1.23
CA PHE A 395 -15.91 -6.49 -0.05
C PHE A 395 -15.28 -5.61 1.03
N PHE A 396 -14.01 -5.82 1.36
CA PHE A 396 -13.32 -4.97 2.35
C PHE A 396 -13.23 -3.51 1.91
N CYS A 397 -12.95 -3.20 0.63
CA CYS A 397 -12.91 -1.80 0.17
C CYS A 397 -14.22 -1.03 0.36
N TYR A 398 -15.37 -1.70 0.20
CA TYR A 398 -16.69 -1.05 0.18
C TYR A 398 -17.54 -1.24 1.45
N PHE A 399 -17.36 -2.34 2.20
CA PHE A 399 -18.14 -2.62 3.40
C PHE A 399 -17.47 -2.16 4.70
N ILE A 400 -16.14 -2.09 4.77
CA ILE A 400 -15.45 -1.53 5.95
C ILE A 400 -15.94 -0.11 6.29
N PRO A 401 -16.19 0.80 5.33
CA PRO A 401 -16.78 2.11 5.59
C PRO A 401 -18.09 2.10 6.36
N LEU A 402 -18.89 1.04 6.27
CA LEU A 402 -20.21 0.97 6.94
C LEU A 402 -20.09 0.67 8.45
N PHE A 403 -18.91 0.23 8.91
CA PHE A 403 -18.64 -0.07 10.31
C PHE A 403 -18.02 1.12 11.06
N PHE A 404 -17.83 2.25 10.37
CA PHE A 404 -17.32 3.52 10.90
C PHE A 404 -18.39 4.59 10.73
#